data_AF-A0A670YGD6-F1
#
_entry.id   AF-A0A670YGD6-F1
#
_cell.length_a   1.000
_cell.length_b   1.000
_cell.length_c   1.000
_cell.angle_alpha   90.00
_cell.angle_beta   90.00
_cell.angle_gamma   90.00
#
_symmetry.space_group_name_H-M   'P 1'
#
loop_
_entity.id
_entity.type
_entity.pdbx_description
1 polymer ?
#
loop_
_entity_poly.entity_id
_entity_poly.type
_entity_poly.pdbx_seq_one_letter_code
_entity_poly.pdbx_strand_id
1 'polypeptide(L)'
;MKMQFTEKNHNSFMVQALNKQRKNKEFCDVALSVDQTVFHAHLNVLAAMSSHIRGLISSNDMKADDELYIIIDAKFMSSALMEELLDYFYTGRIVISEKNVEELLKGAKYFSSQTLRSFSLTHSCSLASKALHDSSKTLTM
;
A
#
# COMPACT_ATOMS: atom_id res chain seq x y z
N MET A 1 -21.42 39.71 1.90
CA MET A 1 -22.05 38.45 2.33
C MET A 1 -21.15 37.30 1.90
N LYS A 2 -20.84 36.34 2.78
CA LYS A 2 -19.96 35.19 2.46
C LYS A 2 -20.76 33.91 2.70
N MET A 3 -20.81 33.04 1.70
CA MET A 3 -21.42 31.71 1.81
C MET A 3 -20.34 30.65 1.64
N GLN A 4 -20.44 29.56 2.40
CA GLN A 4 -19.55 28.41 2.34
C GLN A 4 -20.37 27.16 2.05
N PHE A 5 -19.92 26.36 1.09
CA PHE A 5 -20.47 25.05 0.74
C PHE A 5 -19.42 23.98 1.04
N THR A 6 -19.87 22.86 1.63
CA THR A 6 -19.02 21.71 1.94
C THR A 6 -19.74 20.45 1.46
N GLU A 7 -19.12 19.71 0.56
CA GLU A 7 -19.60 18.40 0.12
C GLU A 7 -19.12 17.30 1.09
N LYS A 8 -20.04 16.49 1.61
CA LYS A 8 -19.74 15.48 2.65
C LYS A 8 -18.81 14.36 2.19
N ASN A 9 -18.85 14.00 0.90
CA ASN A 9 -18.15 12.83 0.33
C ASN A 9 -17.04 13.22 -0.65
N HIS A 10 -16.59 14.48 -0.63
CA HIS A 10 -15.62 15.02 -1.58
C HIS A 10 -14.33 14.17 -1.66
N ASN A 11 -13.81 13.78 -0.50
CA ASN A 11 -12.63 12.92 -0.38
C ASN A 11 -12.84 11.53 -1.01
N SER A 12 -14.00 10.91 -0.77
CA SER A 12 -14.31 9.58 -1.31
C SER A 12 -14.42 9.61 -2.82
N PHE A 13 -15.12 10.61 -3.37
CA PHE A 13 -15.23 10.81 -4.81
C PHE A 13 -13.86 11.02 -5.46
N MET A 14 -13.04 11.91 -4.88
CA MET A 14 -11.69 12.18 -5.39
C MET A 14 -10.81 10.93 -5.42
N VAL A 15 -10.78 10.16 -4.32
CA VAL A 15 -9.96 8.94 -4.23
C VAL A 15 -10.45 7.84 -5.18
N GLN A 16 -11.77 7.71 -5.37
CA GLN A 16 -12.34 6.79 -6.37
C GLN A 16 -11.97 7.18 -7.80
N ALA A 17 -11.99 8.47 -8.12
CA ALA A 17 -11.58 8.98 -9.43
C ALA A 17 -10.08 8.70 -9.69
N LEU A 18 -9.21 8.97 -8.70
CA LEU A 18 -7.78 8.65 -8.78
C LEU A 18 -7.54 7.14 -8.96
N ASN A 19 -8.33 6.27 -8.32
CA ASN A 19 -8.20 4.83 -8.51
C ASN A 19 -8.56 4.41 -9.94
N LYS A 20 -9.61 5.02 -10.51
CA LYS A 20 -10.01 4.77 -11.90
C LYS A 20 -8.90 5.19 -12.87
N GLN A 21 -8.33 6.39 -12.68
CA GLN A 21 -7.19 6.87 -13.47
C GLN A 21 -6.00 5.90 -13.39
N ARG A 22 -5.64 5.43 -12.19
CA ARG A 22 -4.58 4.44 -12.00
C ARG A 22 -4.84 3.16 -12.80
N LYS A 23 -6.03 2.56 -12.67
CA LYS A 23 -6.39 1.32 -13.38
C LYS A 23 -6.39 1.51 -14.91
N ASN A 24 -6.68 2.71 -15.38
CA ASN A 24 -6.57 3.10 -16.79
C ASN A 24 -5.14 3.51 -17.23
N LYS A 25 -4.19 3.59 -16.29
CA LYS A 25 -2.83 4.12 -16.49
C LYS A 25 -2.81 5.59 -16.96
N GLU A 26 -3.80 6.37 -16.56
CA GLU A 26 -3.86 7.80 -16.83
C GLU A 26 -3.05 8.56 -15.77
N PHE A 27 -2.20 9.50 -16.20
CA PHE A 27 -1.42 10.40 -15.33
C PHE A 27 -0.47 9.71 -14.33
N CYS A 28 -0.18 8.42 -14.51
CA CYS A 28 0.81 7.73 -13.70
C CYS A 28 2.22 8.23 -14.03
N ASP A 29 2.94 8.64 -13.00
CA ASP A 29 4.28 9.21 -13.01
C ASP A 29 5.29 8.31 -12.25
N VAL A 30 4.86 7.11 -11.86
CA VAL A 30 5.69 6.08 -11.23
C VAL A 30 5.30 4.67 -11.67
N ALA A 31 6.33 3.85 -11.89
CA ALA A 31 6.23 2.42 -12.13
C ALA A 31 6.97 1.64 -11.03
N LEU A 32 6.24 0.77 -10.33
CA LEU A 32 6.77 -0.14 -9.32
C LEU A 32 6.96 -1.53 -9.95
N SER A 33 8.14 -2.12 -9.81
CA SER A 33 8.44 -3.44 -10.36
C SER A 33 8.68 -4.44 -9.23
N VAL A 34 7.85 -5.50 -9.17
CA VAL A 34 7.95 -6.60 -8.22
C VAL A 34 7.84 -7.91 -8.99
N ASP A 35 8.81 -8.82 -8.85
CA ASP A 35 8.82 -10.11 -9.57
C ASP A 35 8.51 -9.99 -11.07
N GLN A 36 9.19 -9.06 -11.75
CA GLN A 36 8.99 -8.76 -13.19
C GLN A 36 7.59 -8.23 -13.56
N THR A 37 6.70 -8.04 -12.57
CA THR A 37 5.38 -7.43 -12.74
C THR A 37 5.49 -5.93 -12.49
N VAL A 38 4.99 -5.13 -13.42
CA VAL A 38 5.05 -3.67 -13.36
C VAL A 38 3.68 -3.09 -13.02
N PHE A 39 3.66 -2.21 -12.01
CA PHE A 39 2.48 -1.53 -11.51
C PHE A 39 2.63 -0.02 -11.67
N HIS A 40 1.72 0.61 -12.42
CA HIS A 40 1.71 2.07 -12.56
C HIS A 40 0.86 2.71 -11.46
N ALA A 41 1.32 3.84 -10.94
CA ALA A 41 0.64 4.60 -9.91
C ALA A 41 0.96 6.10 -10.03
N HIS A 42 0.32 6.90 -9.17
CA HIS A 42 0.61 8.31 -8.98
C HIS A 42 1.53 8.53 -7.76
N LEU A 43 2.63 9.26 -7.95
CA LEU A 43 3.62 9.61 -6.94
C LEU A 43 2.99 10.36 -5.78
N ASN A 44 2.06 11.27 -6.04
CA ASN A 44 1.39 12.06 -5.01
C ASN A 44 0.57 11.19 -4.04
N VAL A 45 -0.12 10.17 -4.55
CA VAL A 45 -0.88 9.21 -3.72
C VAL A 45 0.09 8.35 -2.92
N LEU A 46 1.16 7.83 -3.55
CA LEU A 46 2.16 7.05 -2.82
C LEU A 46 2.86 7.88 -1.74
N ALA A 47 3.24 9.12 -2.02
CA ALA A 47 3.90 10.03 -1.07
C ALA A 47 3.01 10.42 0.11
N ALA A 48 1.68 10.52 -0.11
CA ALA A 48 0.70 10.73 0.94
C ALA A 48 0.58 9.50 1.87
N MET A 49 0.67 8.29 1.31
CA MET A 49 0.49 7.04 2.05
C MET A 49 1.78 6.45 2.62
N SER A 50 2.95 6.88 2.13
CA SER A 50 4.27 6.33 2.44
C SER A 50 5.31 7.42 2.66
N SER A 51 5.84 7.50 3.89
CA SER A 51 6.97 8.39 4.19
C SER A 51 8.28 7.94 3.53
N HIS A 52 8.44 6.63 3.31
CA HIS A 52 9.61 6.09 2.62
C HIS A 52 9.62 6.51 1.15
N ILE A 53 8.52 6.31 0.43
CA ILE A 53 8.40 6.74 -0.97
C ILE A 53 8.52 8.26 -1.07
N ARG A 54 7.93 9.02 -0.14
CA ARG A 54 8.15 10.48 -0.09
C ARG A 54 9.63 10.85 0.03
N GLY A 55 10.39 10.14 0.87
CA GLY A 55 11.84 10.33 0.99
C GLY A 55 12.58 10.02 -0.31
N LEU A 56 12.23 8.93 -0.99
CA LEU A 56 12.81 8.54 -2.29
C LEU A 56 12.56 9.61 -3.36
N ILE A 57 11.34 10.15 -3.41
CA ILE A 57 10.97 11.23 -4.34
C ILE A 57 11.79 12.49 -4.03
N SER A 58 11.88 12.90 -2.76
CA SER A 58 12.62 14.10 -2.37
C SER A 58 14.14 13.99 -2.59
N SER A 59 14.69 12.78 -2.59
CA SER A 59 16.12 12.56 -2.88
C SER A 59 16.45 12.48 -4.37
N ASN A 60 15.45 12.34 -5.24
CA ASN A 60 15.63 12.26 -6.67
C ASN A 60 15.39 13.63 -7.32
N ASP A 61 16.30 14.07 -8.18
CA ASP A 61 16.10 15.23 -9.07
C ASP A 61 15.17 14.83 -10.24
N MET A 62 13.87 14.67 -9.95
CA MET A 62 12.86 14.33 -10.96
C MET A 62 12.45 15.57 -11.74
N LYS A 63 12.46 15.47 -13.08
CA LYS A 63 11.85 16.46 -13.97
C LYS A 63 10.36 16.18 -14.15
N ALA A 64 9.61 17.16 -14.63
CA ALA A 64 8.16 17.08 -14.77
C ALA A 64 7.67 15.92 -15.67
N ASP A 65 8.50 15.47 -16.61
CA ASP A 65 8.17 14.41 -17.57
C ASP A 65 8.86 13.07 -17.25
N ASP A 66 9.59 12.97 -16.13
CA ASP A 66 10.29 11.74 -15.76
C ASP A 66 9.30 10.75 -15.12
N GLU A 67 9.25 9.51 -15.61
CA GLU A 67 8.60 8.40 -14.89
C GLU A 67 9.62 7.81 -13.90
N LEU A 68 9.27 7.81 -12.61
CA LEU A 68 10.12 7.17 -11.60
C LEU A 68 9.93 5.65 -11.65
N TYR A 69 11.00 4.91 -11.92
CA TYR A 69 10.99 3.44 -11.87
C TYR A 69 11.57 2.93 -10.55
N ILE A 70 10.77 2.21 -9.76
CA ILE A 70 11.18 1.67 -8.45
C ILE A 70 11.16 0.15 -8.51
N ILE A 71 12.31 -0.48 -8.28
CA ILE A 71 12.42 -1.94 -8.17
C ILE A 71 12.27 -2.33 -6.69
N ILE A 72 11.29 -3.17 -6.40
CA ILE A 72 11.05 -3.73 -5.07
C ILE A 72 11.48 -5.19 -5.10
N ASP A 73 12.39 -5.55 -4.19
CA ASP A 73 12.88 -6.91 -4.04
C ASP A 73 11.75 -7.82 -3.49
N ALA A 74 11.56 -8.97 -4.15
CA ALA A 74 10.58 -9.99 -3.84
C ALA A 74 10.63 -10.49 -2.39
N LYS A 75 11.80 -10.38 -1.74
CA LYS A 75 11.95 -10.73 -0.32
C LYS A 75 11.09 -9.88 0.61
N PHE A 76 10.70 -8.66 0.18
CA PHE A 76 9.84 -7.77 0.94
C PHE A 76 8.37 -8.06 0.70
N MET A 77 7.99 -8.28 -0.57
CA MET A 77 6.64 -8.62 -0.98
C MET A 77 6.61 -9.19 -2.39
N SER A 78 5.59 -9.99 -2.66
CA SER A 78 5.16 -10.50 -3.95
C SER A 78 4.37 -9.45 -4.74
N SER A 79 4.25 -9.70 -6.04
CA SER A 79 3.39 -8.94 -6.94
C SER A 79 1.91 -8.96 -6.50
N ALA A 80 1.42 -10.06 -5.96
CA ALA A 80 0.03 -10.18 -5.49
C ALA A 80 -0.26 -9.22 -4.33
N LEU A 81 0.62 -9.18 -3.32
CA LEU A 81 0.49 -8.25 -2.21
C LEU A 81 0.66 -6.79 -2.65
N MET A 82 1.55 -6.51 -3.62
CA MET A 82 1.71 -5.17 -4.16
C MET A 82 0.41 -4.63 -4.76
N GLU A 83 -0.34 -5.46 -5.51
CA GLU A 83 -1.66 -5.07 -6.03
C GLU A 83 -2.65 -4.77 -4.89
N GLU A 84 -2.72 -5.63 -3.87
CA GLU A 84 -3.58 -5.41 -2.68
C GLU A 84 -3.23 -4.10 -1.95
N LEU A 85 -1.94 -3.76 -1.86
CA LEU A 85 -1.48 -2.51 -1.26
C LEU A 85 -1.80 -1.28 -2.09
N LEU A 86 -1.71 -1.36 -3.41
CA LEU A 86 -2.17 -0.28 -4.28
C LEU A 86 -3.68 -0.11 -4.17
N ASP A 87 -4.45 -1.19 -4.18
CA ASP A 87 -5.88 -1.11 -3.93
C ASP A 87 -6.17 -0.47 -2.56
N TYR A 88 -5.40 -0.80 -1.53
CA TYR A 88 -5.48 -0.12 -0.24
C TYR A 88 -5.17 1.37 -0.30
N PHE A 89 -4.08 1.79 -0.93
CA PHE A 89 -3.73 3.22 -1.04
C PHE A 89 -4.81 4.04 -1.75
N TYR A 90 -5.55 3.42 -2.66
CA TYR A 90 -6.58 4.06 -3.46
C TYR A 90 -8.03 3.78 -3.00
N THR A 91 -8.23 2.98 -1.95
CA THR A 91 -9.58 2.68 -1.44
C THR A 91 -9.70 2.73 0.08
N GLY A 92 -8.58 2.75 0.79
CA GLY A 92 -8.49 2.60 2.24
C GLY A 92 -8.85 1.20 2.75
N ARG A 93 -8.98 0.20 1.86
CA ARG A 93 -9.41 -1.15 2.22
C ARG A 93 -8.41 -2.21 1.77
N ILE A 94 -8.14 -3.17 2.66
CA ILE A 94 -7.37 -4.37 2.38
C ILE A 94 -7.98 -5.54 3.16
N VAL A 95 -8.04 -6.71 2.55
CA VAL A 95 -8.50 -7.93 3.21
C VAL A 95 -7.30 -8.63 3.80
N ILE A 96 -7.37 -8.95 5.10
CA ILE A 96 -6.24 -9.56 5.81
C ILE A 96 -6.64 -10.97 6.23
N SER A 97 -5.74 -11.90 5.96
CA SER A 97 -5.90 -13.32 6.25
C SER A 97 -4.59 -13.88 6.81
N GLU A 98 -4.66 -15.07 7.39
CA GLU A 98 -3.47 -15.79 7.86
C GLU A 98 -2.44 -16.03 6.75
N LYS A 99 -2.86 -16.03 5.48
CA LYS A 99 -2.00 -16.26 4.32
C LYS A 99 -1.18 -15.02 3.93
N ASN A 100 -1.73 -13.82 4.08
CA ASN A 100 -1.07 -12.58 3.61
C ASN A 100 -0.52 -11.70 4.74
N VAL A 101 -0.87 -11.97 6.00
CA VAL A 101 -0.52 -11.08 7.12
C VAL A 101 0.99 -10.90 7.34
N GLU A 102 1.78 -11.95 7.21
CA GLU A 102 3.24 -11.86 7.40
C GLU A 102 3.91 -11.01 6.31
N GLU A 103 3.44 -11.19 5.08
CA GLU A 103 3.94 -10.47 3.93
C GLU A 103 3.49 -9.00 3.98
N LEU A 104 2.23 -8.75 4.35
CA LEU A 104 1.68 -7.42 4.58
C LEU A 104 2.47 -6.66 5.66
N LEU A 105 2.90 -7.34 6.73
CA LEU A 105 3.76 -6.78 7.76
C LEU A 105 5.12 -6.32 7.21
N LYS A 106 5.73 -7.10 6.30
CA LYS A 106 6.99 -6.72 5.63
C LYS A 106 6.76 -5.52 4.70
N GLY A 107 5.68 -5.53 3.93
CA GLY A 107 5.30 -4.42 3.06
C GLY A 107 5.00 -3.11 3.80
N ALA A 108 4.23 -3.18 4.89
CA ALA A 108 3.95 -2.02 5.73
C ALA A 108 5.22 -1.41 6.34
N LYS A 109 6.21 -2.26 6.66
CA LYS A 109 7.54 -1.79 7.09
C LYS A 109 8.26 -1.08 5.95
N TYR A 110 8.35 -1.70 4.76
CA TYR A 110 8.98 -1.11 3.57
C TYR A 110 8.40 0.27 3.23
N PHE A 111 7.09 0.36 3.05
CA PHE A 111 6.42 1.63 2.74
C PHE A 111 6.39 2.61 3.91
N SER A 112 6.72 2.20 5.14
CA SER A 112 6.66 3.07 6.33
C SER A 112 5.30 3.79 6.49
N SER A 113 4.21 3.14 6.08
CA SER A 113 2.86 3.68 6.23
C SER A 113 2.45 3.60 7.69
N GLN A 114 2.24 4.75 8.34
CA GLN A 114 1.91 4.82 9.77
C GLN A 114 0.61 4.07 10.07
N THR A 115 -0.41 4.20 9.19
CA THR A 115 -1.70 3.55 9.35
C THR A 115 -1.62 2.02 9.24
N LEU A 116 -0.88 1.49 8.27
CA LEU A 116 -0.69 0.04 8.14
C LEU A 116 0.13 -0.52 9.29
N ARG A 117 1.15 0.21 9.77
CA ARG A 117 1.95 -0.20 10.93
C ARG A 117 1.09 -0.31 12.19
N SER A 118 0.28 0.70 12.50
CA SER A 118 -0.64 0.67 13.64
C SER A 118 -1.61 -0.51 13.59
N PHE A 119 -2.21 -0.80 12.43
CA PHE A 119 -3.12 -1.94 12.28
C PHE A 119 -2.40 -3.29 12.43
N SER A 120 -1.21 -3.40 11.83
CA SER A 120 -0.40 -4.62 11.83
C SER A 120 0.15 -4.99 13.23
N LEU A 121 0.38 -3.99 14.09
CA LEU A 121 0.81 -4.17 15.49
C LEU A 121 -0.32 -4.65 16.40
N THR A 122 -1.56 -4.23 16.15
CA THR A 122 -2.73 -4.73 16.89
C THR A 122 -3.01 -6.20 16.58
N HIS A 123 -2.80 -6.63 15.32
CA HIS A 123 -3.16 -7.97 14.87
C HIS A 123 -2.04 -9.01 14.99
N SER A 124 -0.76 -8.59 14.97
CA SER A 124 0.38 -9.48 15.24
C SER A 124 0.29 -10.11 16.63
N CYS A 125 -0.24 -9.41 17.63
CA CYS A 125 -0.45 -9.94 18.99
C CYS A 125 -1.58 -11.00 19.06
N SER A 126 -2.62 -10.86 18.24
CA SER A 126 -3.77 -11.80 18.21
C SER A 126 -3.56 -13.03 17.30
N LEU A 127 -2.70 -12.91 16.27
CA LEU A 127 -2.45 -13.98 15.31
C LEU A 127 -1.23 -14.82 15.69
N ALA A 128 -0.19 -14.22 16.31
CA ALA A 128 0.93 -14.98 16.86
C ALA A 128 0.49 -15.93 18.00
N SER A 129 -0.52 -15.54 18.79
CA SER A 129 -1.09 -16.39 19.84
C SER A 129 -1.91 -17.57 19.27
N LYS A 130 -2.56 -17.41 18.10
CA LYS A 130 -3.27 -18.50 17.41
C LYS A 130 -2.32 -19.47 16.69
N ALA A 131 -1.27 -18.97 16.04
CA ALA A 131 -0.27 -19.81 15.38
C ALA A 131 0.50 -20.70 16.38
N LEU A 132 0.77 -20.19 17.59
CA LEU A 132 1.36 -20.99 18.69
C LEU A 132 0.40 -22.03 19.27
N HIS A 133 -0.91 -21.79 19.24
CA HIS A 133 -1.92 -22.73 19.75
C HIS A 133 -2.20 -23.87 18.75
N ASP A 134 -2.24 -23.60 17.45
CA ASP A 134 -2.50 -24.65 16.44
C ASP A 134 -1.28 -25.56 16.18
N SER A 135 -0.06 -25.08 16.44
CA SER A 135 1.16 -25.89 16.36
C SER A 135 1.21 -27.02 17.41
N SER A 136 0.51 -26.88 18.54
CA SER A 136 0.42 -27.92 19.59
C SER A 136 -0.62 -29.00 19.28
N LYS A 137 -1.51 -28.82 18.30
CA LYS A 137 -2.53 -29.82 17.94
C LYS A 137 -2.10 -30.78 16.84
N THR A 138 -1.10 -30.43 16.05
CA THR A 138 -0.61 -31.27 14.94
C THR A 138 0.44 -32.29 15.36
N LEU A 139 0.91 -32.26 16.62
CA LEU A 139 1.90 -33.20 17.19
C LEU A 139 1.27 -34.29 18.08
N THR A 140 -0.06 -34.43 18.09
CA THR A 140 -0.75 -35.47 18.89
C THR A 140 -1.73 -36.30 18.06
N MET A 141 -1.29 -36.75 16.88
CA MET A 141 -1.86 -37.92 16.20
C MET A 141 -0.76 -38.81 15.66
#